data_AF-A0A1C5I258-F1
#
_entry.id   AF-A0A1C5I258-F1
#
_cell.length_a   1.000
_cell.length_b   1.000
_cell.length_c   1.000
_cell.angle_alpha   90.00
_cell.angle_beta   90.00
_cell.angle_gamma   90.00
#
_symmetry.space_group_name_H-M   'P 1'
#
loop_
_entity.id
_entity.type
_entity.pdbx_description
1 polymer ?
#
loop_
_entity_poly.entity_id
_entity_poly.type
_entity_poly.pdbx_seq_one_letter_code
_entity_poly.pdbx_strand_id
1 'polypeptide(L)'
;MAGDHDLVRRTLHEIMDDSWRSYERYTAPLGVGFMVRPGTHYGPDVDGYEYTPWGTYHFADRDGVGVDRTRATGTGFTGQYPPPWSEVYESLDRCPDELLLFFHHVPYGHVLHSGTTVIQHIYDTHFAGVTEVAAMRRRWERLAGLLDPALHARVAERLDEQLRCAEEWRDQVNTYFFRKSGVPDVHGRRIH
;
A
#
# COMPACT_ATOMS: atom_id res chain seq x y z
N MET A 1 4.48 33.17 19.50
CA MET A 1 3.09 33.10 20.01
C MET A 1 2.08 32.78 18.89
N ALA A 2 1.74 33.67 17.96
CA ALA A 2 0.81 33.31 16.86
C ALA A 2 1.45 32.43 15.76
N GLY A 3 2.69 32.75 15.35
CA GLY A 3 3.41 31.99 14.31
C GLY A 3 3.76 30.55 14.70
N ASP A 4 3.95 30.27 15.99
CA ASP A 4 4.26 28.93 16.50
C ASP A 4 3.03 28.00 16.39
N HIS A 5 1.85 28.52 16.74
CA HIS A 5 0.59 27.77 16.60
C HIS A 5 0.25 27.48 15.13
N ASP A 6 0.52 28.42 14.22
CA ASP A 6 0.29 28.21 12.79
C ASP A 6 1.28 27.23 12.16
N LEU A 7 2.52 27.18 12.64
CA LEU A 7 3.49 26.16 12.22
C LEU A 7 3.08 24.76 12.70
N VAL A 8 2.70 24.63 13.97
CA VAL A 8 2.21 23.35 14.53
C VAL A 8 0.98 22.88 13.75
N ARG A 9 -0.03 23.74 13.56
CA ARG A 9 -1.25 23.41 12.82
C ARG A 9 -0.95 22.92 11.40
N ARG A 10 -0.15 23.68 10.63
CA ARG A 10 0.21 23.29 9.25
C ARG A 10 0.96 21.97 9.21
N THR A 11 1.91 21.78 10.12
CA THR A 11 2.71 20.54 10.17
C THR A 11 1.85 19.33 10.51
N LEU A 12 0.86 19.48 11.40
CA LEU A 12 -0.10 18.41 11.69
C LEU A 12 -0.91 18.04 10.44
N HIS A 13 -1.43 19.02 9.69
CA HIS A 13 -2.12 18.76 8.42
C HIS A 13 -1.22 18.06 7.39
N GLU A 14 0.02 18.54 7.21
CA GLU A 14 1.01 17.91 6.30
C GLU A 14 1.37 16.46 6.66
N ILE A 15 1.12 16.02 7.90
CA ILE A 15 1.32 14.63 8.33
C ILE A 15 0.02 13.85 8.26
N MET A 16 -1.08 14.41 8.78
CA MET A 16 -2.33 13.70 8.99
C MET A 16 -3.12 13.52 7.69
N ASP A 17 -3.20 14.54 6.83
CA ASP A 17 -4.06 14.54 5.65
C ASP A 17 -3.65 13.41 4.66
N ASP A 18 -2.34 13.10 4.58
CA ASP A 18 -1.79 12.06 3.70
C ASP A 18 -1.42 10.75 4.42
N SER A 19 -1.66 10.66 5.74
CA SER A 19 -1.18 9.53 6.56
C SER A 19 -1.71 8.17 6.10
N TRP A 20 -3.00 8.09 5.78
CA TRP A 20 -3.64 6.87 5.28
C TRP A 20 -3.05 6.44 3.93
N ARG A 21 -2.98 7.36 2.96
CA ARG A 21 -2.42 7.08 1.63
C ARG A 21 -0.95 6.65 1.74
N SER A 22 -0.18 7.28 2.63
CA SER A 22 1.22 6.91 2.86
C SER A 22 1.34 5.48 3.39
N TYR A 23 0.46 5.08 4.32
CA TYR A 23 0.41 3.71 4.84
C TYR A 23 0.00 2.69 3.75
N GLU A 24 -1.03 3.01 2.96
CA GLU A 24 -1.49 2.17 1.85
C GLU A 24 -0.36 1.93 0.84
N ARG A 25 0.41 2.97 0.49
CA ARG A 25 1.48 2.89 -0.51
C ARG A 25 2.51 1.80 -0.25
N TYR A 26 2.91 1.61 1.00
CA TYR A 26 3.90 0.59 1.36
C TYR A 26 3.28 -0.71 1.88
N THR A 27 1.96 -0.88 1.84
CA THR A 27 1.31 -2.13 2.28
C THR A 27 0.66 -2.86 1.09
N ALA A 28 -0.44 -3.57 1.31
CA ALA A 28 -1.04 -4.42 0.28
C ALA A 28 -1.51 -3.59 -0.94
N PRO A 29 -1.06 -3.90 -2.17
CA PRO A 29 -1.29 -3.07 -3.33
C PRO A 29 -2.71 -3.20 -3.89
N LEU A 30 -3.21 -2.12 -4.52
CA LEU A 30 -4.35 -2.13 -5.44
C LEU A 30 -5.60 -2.84 -4.89
N GLY A 31 -5.84 -2.68 -3.59
CA GLY A 31 -7.05 -3.16 -2.91
C GLY A 31 -7.05 -4.65 -2.53
N VAL A 32 -6.01 -5.44 -2.84
CA VAL A 32 -6.02 -6.89 -2.59
C VAL A 32 -6.09 -7.24 -1.08
N GLY A 33 -5.57 -6.34 -0.23
CA GLY A 33 -5.58 -6.50 1.22
C GLY A 33 -4.63 -7.59 1.72
N PHE A 34 -4.72 -7.89 3.02
CA PHE A 34 -3.90 -8.89 3.70
C PHE A 34 -2.40 -8.62 3.57
N MET A 35 -1.59 -9.62 3.20
CA MET A 35 -0.12 -9.56 3.25
C MET A 35 0.44 -9.25 4.64
N VAL A 36 -0.31 -9.54 5.71
CA VAL A 36 0.07 -9.27 7.10
C VAL A 36 0.48 -10.55 7.82
N ARG A 37 1.37 -10.40 8.80
CA ARG A 37 1.79 -11.50 9.68
C ARG A 37 0.60 -12.16 10.38
N PRO A 38 0.44 -13.50 10.29
CA PRO A 38 -0.63 -14.21 10.99
C PRO A 38 -0.61 -14.01 12.50
N GLY A 39 -1.79 -13.96 13.11
CA GLY A 39 -1.99 -13.79 14.54
C GLY A 39 -1.82 -12.34 15.04
N THR A 40 -0.68 -11.69 14.77
CA THR A 40 -0.44 -10.31 15.24
C THR A 40 -0.97 -9.25 14.30
N HIS A 41 -1.11 -9.57 13.01
CA HIS A 41 -1.51 -8.66 11.93
C HIS A 41 -0.61 -7.44 11.77
N TYR A 42 0.59 -7.47 12.36
CA TYR A 42 1.56 -6.37 12.34
C TYR A 42 2.81 -6.76 11.57
N GLY A 43 3.12 -5.96 10.55
CA GLY A 43 4.25 -6.18 9.64
C GLY A 43 3.92 -7.06 8.44
N PRO A 44 4.80 -7.06 7.43
CA PRO A 44 4.59 -7.79 6.19
C PRO A 44 4.75 -9.31 6.39
N ASP A 45 3.85 -10.05 5.74
CA ASP A 45 3.98 -11.47 5.45
C ASP A 45 3.09 -11.76 4.25
N VAL A 46 3.66 -11.68 3.03
CA VAL A 46 2.87 -11.64 1.79
C VAL A 46 2.00 -12.91 1.67
N ASP A 47 2.60 -14.09 1.81
CA ASP A 47 1.89 -15.38 1.80
C ASP A 47 1.29 -15.77 3.17
N GLY A 48 1.34 -14.89 4.17
CA GLY A 48 1.06 -15.24 5.57
C GLY A 48 -0.26 -15.99 5.78
N TYR A 49 -1.31 -15.59 5.05
CA TYR A 49 -2.61 -16.26 5.06
C TYR A 49 -2.99 -16.98 3.75
N GLU A 50 -2.12 -16.98 2.74
CA GLU A 50 -2.44 -17.43 1.37
C GLU A 50 -2.88 -18.91 1.31
N TYR A 51 -2.35 -19.75 2.21
CA TYR A 51 -2.67 -21.19 2.26
C TYR A 51 -3.41 -21.60 3.54
N THR A 52 -4.10 -20.65 4.17
CA THR A 52 -4.82 -20.85 5.44
C THR A 52 -6.34 -20.89 5.22
N PRO A 53 -7.15 -21.42 6.15
CA PRO A 53 -8.58 -21.63 5.91
C PRO A 53 -9.45 -20.36 6.07
N TRP A 54 -8.86 -19.16 6.03
CA TRP A 54 -9.57 -17.91 6.36
C TRP A 54 -10.25 -17.23 5.17
N GLY A 55 -10.03 -17.68 3.94
CA GLY A 55 -10.67 -17.10 2.75
C GLY A 55 -10.02 -15.81 2.25
N THR A 56 -8.74 -15.61 2.51
CA THR A 56 -8.05 -14.31 2.41
C THR A 56 -6.82 -14.42 1.51
N TYR A 57 -7.08 -14.62 0.22
CA TYR A 57 -6.09 -15.00 -0.77
C TYR A 57 -5.88 -13.89 -1.80
N HIS A 58 -4.65 -13.75 -2.27
CA HIS A 58 -4.28 -12.83 -3.35
C HIS A 58 -3.89 -13.54 -4.65
N PHE A 59 -3.72 -14.87 -4.65
CA PHE A 59 -3.45 -15.72 -5.82
C PHE A 59 -2.26 -15.24 -6.67
N ALA A 60 -1.20 -14.79 -6.00
CA ALA A 60 0.01 -14.34 -6.70
C ALA A 60 0.78 -15.55 -7.21
N ASP A 61 1.05 -15.59 -8.52
CA ASP A 61 1.89 -16.59 -9.16
C ASP A 61 3.01 -15.91 -9.96
N ARG A 62 3.66 -16.65 -10.87
CA ARG A 62 4.78 -16.12 -11.65
C ARG A 62 4.36 -15.17 -12.79
N ASP A 63 3.09 -15.17 -13.15
CA ASP A 63 2.55 -14.44 -14.30
C ASP A 63 1.61 -13.30 -13.86
N GLY A 64 0.94 -13.41 -12.71
CA GLY A 64 0.01 -12.38 -12.23
C GLY A 64 -0.37 -12.48 -10.74
N VAL A 65 -1.33 -11.64 -10.35
CA VAL A 65 -1.87 -11.51 -8.99
C VAL A 65 -3.29 -10.95 -9.03
N GLY A 66 -4.05 -11.15 -7.95
CA GLY A 66 -5.38 -10.57 -7.73
C GLY A 66 -6.45 -11.64 -7.58
N VAL A 67 -7.69 -11.25 -7.36
CA VAL A 67 -8.81 -12.19 -7.19
C VAL A 67 -9.84 -11.96 -8.28
N ASP A 68 -10.12 -12.97 -9.09
CA ASP A 68 -11.20 -12.87 -10.07
C ASP A 68 -12.57 -12.91 -9.36
N ARG A 69 -13.14 -11.72 -9.17
CA ARG A 69 -14.45 -11.49 -8.55
C ARG A 69 -15.52 -11.11 -9.58
N THR A 70 -15.20 -11.18 -10.86
CA THR A 70 -16.12 -10.91 -11.96
C THR A 70 -17.19 -11.99 -12.08
N ARG A 71 -18.32 -11.69 -12.74
CA ARG A 71 -19.34 -12.69 -13.09
C ARG A 71 -18.94 -13.51 -14.30
N ALA A 72 -18.17 -12.93 -15.22
CA ALA A 72 -17.80 -13.60 -16.46
C ALA A 72 -16.96 -14.86 -16.21
N THR A 73 -15.97 -14.78 -15.30
CA THR A 73 -14.99 -15.86 -15.10
C THR A 73 -14.67 -16.15 -13.64
N GLY A 74 -15.05 -15.26 -12.73
CA GLY A 74 -14.69 -15.32 -11.32
C GLY A 74 -15.79 -15.83 -10.39
N THR A 75 -15.75 -15.31 -9.16
CA THR A 75 -16.71 -15.67 -8.10
C THR A 75 -18.09 -15.01 -8.25
N GLY A 76 -18.26 -14.07 -9.18
CA GLY A 76 -19.51 -13.33 -9.40
C GLY A 76 -19.84 -12.27 -8.34
N PHE A 77 -18.90 -11.93 -7.46
CA PHE A 77 -19.11 -10.97 -6.38
C PHE A 77 -19.46 -9.56 -6.89
N THR A 78 -18.96 -9.13 -8.05
CA THR A 78 -19.40 -7.88 -8.71
C THR A 78 -20.91 -7.80 -8.91
N GLY A 79 -21.59 -8.94 -9.11
CA GLY A 79 -23.04 -9.04 -9.27
C GLY A 79 -23.85 -8.70 -8.03
N GLN A 80 -23.22 -8.60 -6.85
CA GLN A 80 -23.88 -8.21 -5.62
C GLN A 80 -24.10 -6.69 -5.52
N TYR A 81 -23.42 -5.90 -6.36
CA TYR A 81 -23.58 -4.45 -6.38
C TYR A 81 -24.73 -4.03 -7.33
N PRO A 82 -25.46 -2.95 -7.01
CA PRO A 82 -26.39 -2.35 -7.96
C PRO A 82 -25.64 -1.64 -9.11
N PRO A 83 -26.25 -1.49 -10.29
CA PRO A 83 -25.74 -0.58 -11.32
C PRO A 83 -25.61 0.86 -10.78
N PRO A 84 -24.59 1.63 -11.19
CA PRO A 84 -23.59 1.28 -12.21
C PRO A 84 -22.39 0.49 -11.66
N TRP A 85 -22.30 0.27 -10.35
CA TRP A 85 -21.09 -0.28 -9.71
C TRP A 85 -20.79 -1.72 -10.09
N SER A 86 -21.82 -2.56 -10.27
CA SER A 86 -21.61 -3.91 -10.79
C SER A 86 -21.02 -3.93 -12.20
N GLU A 87 -21.23 -2.90 -13.02
CA GLU A 87 -20.62 -2.80 -14.35
C GLU A 87 -19.22 -2.16 -14.28
N VAL A 88 -19.02 -1.18 -13.40
CA VAL A 88 -17.72 -0.54 -13.19
C VAL A 88 -16.70 -1.55 -12.68
N TYR A 89 -17.04 -2.32 -11.65
CA TYR A 89 -16.11 -3.30 -11.07
C TYR A 89 -15.94 -4.56 -11.93
N GLU A 90 -16.93 -4.91 -12.76
CA GLU A 90 -16.83 -6.03 -13.72
C GLU A 90 -15.88 -5.73 -14.88
N SER A 91 -15.76 -4.48 -15.29
CA SER A 91 -14.97 -4.09 -16.45
C SER A 91 -13.52 -3.85 -16.05
N LEU A 92 -12.60 -4.63 -16.64
CA LEU A 92 -11.16 -4.44 -16.45
C LEU A 92 -10.71 -3.02 -16.87
N ASP A 93 -11.31 -2.46 -17.92
CA ASP A 93 -11.00 -1.13 -18.44
C ASP A 93 -11.59 0.03 -17.62
N ARG A 94 -12.53 -0.24 -16.69
CA ARG A 94 -13.21 0.80 -15.91
C ARG A 94 -13.01 0.66 -14.40
N CYS A 95 -12.54 -0.50 -13.95
CA CYS A 95 -12.28 -0.76 -12.53
C CYS A 95 -11.20 0.22 -12.03
N PRO A 96 -11.46 1.00 -10.96
CA PRO A 96 -10.45 1.89 -10.42
C PRO A 96 -9.19 1.14 -9.99
N ASP A 97 -8.01 1.71 -10.28
CA ASP A 97 -6.71 1.08 -9.98
C ASP A 97 -6.62 0.65 -8.50
N GLU A 98 -7.10 1.50 -7.58
CA GLU A 98 -7.06 1.27 -6.13
C GLU A 98 -7.86 0.05 -5.65
N LEU A 99 -8.72 -0.54 -6.50
CA LEU A 99 -9.50 -1.74 -6.21
C LEU A 99 -9.27 -2.86 -7.24
N LEU A 100 -8.34 -2.70 -8.18
CA LEU A 100 -8.16 -3.60 -9.30
C LEU A 100 -7.93 -5.05 -8.84
N LEU A 101 -6.98 -5.28 -7.93
CA LEU A 101 -6.61 -6.63 -7.48
C LEU A 101 -7.64 -7.22 -6.51
N PHE A 102 -8.54 -6.39 -5.98
CA PHE A 102 -9.72 -6.89 -5.31
C PHE A 102 -10.72 -7.50 -6.30
N PHE A 103 -10.89 -6.93 -7.50
CA PHE A 103 -11.92 -7.41 -8.43
C PHE A 103 -11.43 -8.33 -9.55
N HIS A 104 -10.14 -8.23 -9.91
CA HIS A 104 -9.56 -8.90 -11.06
C HIS A 104 -8.27 -9.63 -10.68
N HIS A 105 -8.06 -10.82 -11.25
CA HIS A 105 -6.73 -11.42 -11.38
C HIS A 105 -6.13 -10.97 -12.72
N VAL A 106 -4.95 -10.36 -12.69
CA VAL A 106 -4.34 -9.76 -13.87
C VAL A 106 -2.86 -10.11 -14.00
N PRO A 107 -2.31 -10.15 -15.23
CA PRO A 107 -0.87 -10.29 -15.43
C PRO A 107 -0.10 -9.11 -14.83
N TYR A 108 1.13 -9.34 -14.38
CA TYR A 108 2.01 -8.29 -13.86
C TYR A 108 2.25 -7.13 -14.85
N GLY A 109 2.19 -7.42 -16.15
CA GLY A 109 2.32 -6.45 -17.24
C GLY A 109 1.05 -5.66 -17.58
N HIS A 110 -0.09 -5.91 -16.92
CA HIS A 110 -1.30 -5.12 -17.12
C HIS A 110 -1.04 -3.65 -16.80
N VAL A 111 -1.45 -2.75 -17.70
CA VAL A 111 -1.23 -1.31 -17.58
C VAL A 111 -2.43 -0.66 -16.90
N LEU A 112 -2.16 -0.02 -15.77
CA LEU A 112 -3.12 0.72 -14.95
C LEU A 112 -3.56 2.01 -15.64
N HIS A 113 -4.62 2.65 -15.12
CA HIS A 113 -5.06 3.97 -15.59
C HIS A 113 -3.97 5.04 -15.40
N SER A 114 -3.13 4.88 -14.38
CA SER A 114 -1.93 5.71 -14.16
C SER A 114 -0.86 5.57 -15.25
N GLY A 115 -0.94 4.57 -16.13
CA GLY A 115 0.01 4.29 -17.20
C GLY A 115 1.21 3.41 -16.79
N THR A 116 1.33 3.04 -15.52
CA THR A 116 2.33 2.06 -15.05
C THR A 116 1.77 0.64 -15.11
N THR A 117 2.66 -0.35 -15.21
CA THR A 117 2.23 -1.75 -15.06
C THR A 117 1.92 -2.06 -13.61
N VAL A 118 1.11 -3.09 -13.34
CA VAL A 118 0.83 -3.57 -11.98
C VAL A 118 2.11 -3.80 -11.18
N ILE A 119 3.09 -4.51 -11.76
CA ILE A 119 4.36 -4.80 -11.06
C ILE A 119 5.18 -3.54 -10.79
N GLN A 120 5.22 -2.60 -11.74
CA GLN A 120 5.95 -1.36 -11.55
C GLN A 120 5.26 -0.45 -10.52
N HIS A 121 3.92 -0.41 -10.52
CA HIS A 121 3.15 0.30 -9.50
C HIS A 121 3.46 -0.22 -8.10
N ILE A 122 3.50 -1.55 -7.91
CA ILE A 122 3.87 -2.16 -6.64
C ILE A 122 5.24 -1.64 -6.20
N TYR A 123 6.27 -1.69 -7.06
CA TYR A 123 7.58 -1.16 -6.70
C TYR A 123 7.55 0.33 -6.36
N ASP A 124 6.92 1.13 -7.21
CA ASP A 124 6.86 2.59 -7.08
C ASP A 124 6.21 3.04 -5.78
N THR A 125 5.06 2.47 -5.42
CA THR A 125 4.36 2.87 -4.19
C THR A 125 5.15 2.46 -2.95
N HIS A 126 5.78 1.29 -2.94
CA HIS A 126 6.55 0.83 -1.79
C HIS A 126 7.80 1.70 -1.55
N PHE A 127 8.49 2.13 -2.61
CA PHE A 127 9.58 3.11 -2.48
C PHE A 127 9.08 4.51 -2.08
N ALA A 128 7.98 4.96 -2.68
CA ALA A 128 7.39 6.26 -2.38
C ALA A 128 6.89 6.36 -0.93
N GLY A 129 6.24 5.31 -0.43
CA GLY A 129 5.71 5.25 0.94
C GLY A 129 6.80 5.42 1.99
N VAL A 130 7.95 4.74 1.85
CA VAL A 130 9.10 4.96 2.75
C VAL A 130 9.59 6.40 2.70
N THR A 131 9.66 6.98 1.50
CA THR A 131 10.09 8.37 1.31
C THR A 131 9.13 9.36 1.99
N GLU A 132 7.82 9.10 1.90
CA GLU A 132 6.77 9.90 2.54
C GLU A 132 6.84 9.81 4.07
N VAL A 133 7.00 8.62 4.65
CA VAL A 133 7.16 8.44 6.11
C VAL A 133 8.44 9.11 6.62
N ALA A 134 9.55 8.98 5.91
CA ALA A 134 10.78 9.68 6.26
C ALA A 134 10.60 11.21 6.23
N ALA A 135 9.79 11.72 5.28
CA ALA A 135 9.43 13.14 5.25
C ALA A 135 8.56 13.53 6.45
N MET A 136 7.55 12.74 6.82
CA MET A 136 6.72 12.96 8.02
C MET A 136 7.58 13.05 9.28
N ARG A 137 8.55 12.13 9.45
CA ARG A 137 9.49 12.16 10.58
C ARG A 137 10.27 13.47 10.64
N ARG A 138 10.84 13.92 9.51
CA ARG A 138 11.56 15.21 9.41
C ARG A 138 10.65 16.41 9.65
N ARG A 139 9.36 16.33 9.27
CA ARG A 139 8.39 17.39 9.56
C ARG A 139 8.15 17.51 11.07
N TRP A 140 7.96 16.38 11.75
CA TRP A 140 7.75 16.34 13.19
C TRP A 140 8.95 16.88 13.99
N GLU A 141 10.18 16.64 13.53
CA GLU A 141 11.40 17.17 14.15
C GLU A 141 11.40 18.68 14.29
N ARG A 142 10.85 19.39 13.28
CA ARG A 142 10.81 20.86 13.28
C ARG A 142 9.89 21.44 14.35
N LEU A 143 9.07 20.62 15.01
CA LEU A 143 8.20 21.05 16.11
C LEU A 143 8.87 20.93 17.48
N ALA A 144 10.14 20.49 17.55
CA ALA A 144 10.87 20.42 18.81
C ALA A 144 10.92 21.80 19.49
N GLY A 145 10.60 21.83 20.80
CA GLY A 145 10.54 23.06 21.59
C GLY A 145 9.26 23.89 21.41
N LEU A 146 8.37 23.53 20.47
CA LEU A 146 7.06 24.17 20.28
C LEU A 146 5.90 23.40 20.94
N LEU A 147 6.18 22.19 21.43
CA LEU A 147 5.23 21.27 22.05
C LEU A 147 5.74 20.81 23.42
N ASP A 148 4.85 20.23 24.22
CA ASP A 148 5.26 19.48 25.41
C ASP A 148 6.34 18.43 25.04
N PRO A 149 7.51 18.42 25.72
CA PRO A 149 8.61 17.53 25.35
C PRO A 149 8.26 16.04 25.40
N ALA A 150 7.41 15.62 26.35
CA ALA A 150 7.00 14.22 26.46
C ALA A 150 6.07 13.82 25.31
N LEU A 151 5.15 14.70 24.88
CA LEU A 151 4.34 14.50 23.69
C LEU A 151 5.19 14.42 22.42
N HIS A 152 6.12 15.37 22.24
CA HIS A 152 7.00 15.39 21.07
C HIS A 152 7.81 14.11 20.94
N ALA A 153 8.46 13.68 22.03
CA ALA A 153 9.26 12.46 22.07
C ALA A 153 8.43 11.20 21.76
N ARG A 154 7.24 11.08 22.34
CA ARG A 154 6.33 9.95 22.11
C ARG A 154 5.89 9.80 20.65
N VAL A 155 5.65 10.90 19.95
CA VAL A 155 5.25 10.85 18.54
C VAL A 155 6.47 10.58 17.66
N ALA A 156 7.63 11.14 18.00
CA ALA A 156 8.89 10.85 17.32
C ALA A 156 9.21 9.35 17.35
N GLU A 157 9.09 8.70 18.52
CA GLU A 157 9.29 7.25 18.68
C GLU A 157 8.37 6.43 17.77
N ARG A 158 7.09 6.82 17.65
CA ARG A 158 6.14 6.12 16.76
C ARG A 158 6.43 6.33 15.28
N LEU A 159 6.90 7.51 14.89
CA LEU A 159 7.30 7.79 13.52
C LEU A 159 8.61 7.07 13.16
N ASP A 160 9.52 6.88 14.12
CA ASP A 160 10.73 6.07 13.94
C ASP A 160 10.36 4.59 13.74
N GLU A 161 9.44 4.06 14.54
CA GLU A 161 8.92 2.69 14.33
C GLU A 161 8.15 2.56 13.01
N GLN A 162 7.35 3.56 12.63
CA GLN A 162 6.66 3.56 11.34
C GLN A 162 7.64 3.53 10.17
N LEU A 163 8.74 4.28 10.24
CA LEU A 163 9.78 4.28 9.22
C LEU A 163 10.45 2.91 9.09
N ARG A 164 10.86 2.31 10.22
CA ARG A 164 11.41 0.95 10.27
C ARG A 164 10.45 -0.06 9.64
N CYS A 165 9.16 0.02 9.98
CA CYS A 165 8.14 -0.85 9.41
C CYS A 165 7.93 -0.62 7.91
N ALA A 166 7.88 0.63 7.46
CA ALA A 166 7.71 0.95 6.04
C ALA A 166 8.87 0.39 5.20
N GLU A 167 10.10 0.45 5.72
CA GLU A 167 11.27 -0.17 5.09
C GLU A 167 11.15 -1.70 5.02
N GLU A 168 10.75 -2.34 6.12
CA GLU A 168 10.53 -3.80 6.17
C GLU A 168 9.45 -4.22 5.16
N TRP A 169 8.33 -3.50 5.11
CA TRP A 169 7.26 -3.71 4.15
C TRP A 169 7.73 -3.56 2.70
N ARG A 170 8.40 -2.46 2.37
CA ARG A 170 8.96 -2.21 1.04
C ARG A 170 9.83 -3.36 0.58
N ASP A 171 10.79 -3.76 1.43
CA ASP A 171 11.77 -4.75 1.04
C ASP A 171 11.14 -6.13 0.88
N GLN A 172 10.23 -6.52 1.79
CA GLN A 172 9.55 -7.83 1.72
C GLN A 172 8.63 -7.92 0.49
N VAL A 173 7.78 -6.91 0.27
CA VAL A 173 6.82 -6.93 -0.85
C VAL A 173 7.54 -6.83 -2.19
N ASN A 174 8.49 -5.90 -2.35
CA ASN A 174 9.24 -5.77 -3.60
C ASN A 174 10.04 -7.03 -3.93
N THR A 175 10.71 -7.61 -2.93
CA THR A 175 11.49 -8.85 -3.10
C THR A 175 10.60 -10.02 -3.46
N TYR A 176 9.45 -10.18 -2.79
CA TYR A 176 8.48 -11.23 -3.09
C TYR A 176 8.01 -11.14 -4.54
N PHE A 177 7.54 -9.96 -4.97
CA PHE A 177 7.01 -9.78 -6.32
C PHE A 177 8.09 -9.82 -7.39
N PHE A 178 9.32 -9.39 -7.10
CA PHE A 178 10.47 -9.60 -7.99
C PHE A 178 10.79 -11.09 -8.17
N ARG A 179 10.83 -11.87 -7.09
CA ARG A 179 11.10 -13.30 -7.15
C ARG A 179 10.04 -14.09 -7.92
N LYS A 180 8.76 -13.68 -7.83
CA LYS A 180 7.67 -14.30 -8.60
C LYS A 180 7.67 -13.87 -10.06
N SER A 181 7.65 -12.56 -10.32
CA SER A 181 7.46 -12.02 -11.66
C SER A 181 8.71 -12.09 -12.54
N GLY A 182 9.90 -12.02 -11.94
CA GLY A 182 11.17 -11.87 -12.65
C GLY A 182 11.34 -10.52 -13.37
N VAL A 183 10.44 -9.55 -13.16
CA VAL A 183 10.46 -8.24 -13.81
C VAL A 183 11.32 -7.26 -13.01
N PRO A 184 12.41 -6.69 -13.57
CA PRO A 184 13.23 -5.72 -12.85
C PRO A 184 12.53 -4.38 -12.68
N ASP A 185 12.85 -3.65 -11.61
CA ASP A 185 12.43 -2.25 -11.41
C ASP A 185 12.98 -1.36 -12.53
N VAL A 186 12.11 -0.61 -13.22
CA VAL A 186 12.51 0.26 -14.34
C VAL A 186 13.44 1.40 -13.91
N HIS A 187 13.40 1.77 -12.63
CA HIS A 187 14.26 2.81 -12.06
C HIS A 187 15.60 2.26 -11.53
N GLY A 188 15.81 0.94 -11.56
CA GLY A 188 17.03 0.30 -11.08
C GLY A 188 17.28 0.48 -9.58
N ARG A 189 16.23 0.74 -8.79
CA ARG A 189 16.33 0.83 -7.33
C ARG A 189 16.61 -0.56 -6.76
N ARG A 190 17.22 -0.59 -5.58
CA ARG A 190 17.64 -1.84 -4.94
C ARG A 190 16.43 -2.67 -4.49
N ILE A 191 16.30 -3.87 -5.04
CA ILE A 191 15.44 -4.96 -4.54
C ILE A 191 16.37 -6.10 -4.07
N HIS A 192 16.03 -6.77 -2.96
CA HIS A 192 16.92 -7.69 -2.24
C HIS A 192 16.78 -9.18 -2.62
#